data_AF-A0A8S2VYV5-F1
#
_entry.id   AF-A0A8S2VYV5-F1
#
_cell.length_a   1.000
_cell.length_b   1.000
_cell.length_c   1.000
_cell.angle_alpha   90.00
_cell.angle_beta   90.00
_cell.angle_gamma   90.00
#
_symmetry.space_group_name_H-M   'P 1'
#
loop_
_entity.id
_entity.type
_entity.pdbx_description
1 polymer ?
#
loop_
_entity_poly.entity_id
_entity_poly.type
_entity_poly.pdbx_seq_one_letter_code
_entity_poly.pdbx_strand_id
1 'polypeptide(L)' 'MIIANVTNQQSLVDMCGHTKVLLNCVGPYRHYGEPVVQACLQARTHYIDICGEPQ' A
#
# COMPACT_ATOMS: atom_id res chain seq x y z
N MET A 1 -5.32 -1.64 -15.98
CA MET A 1 -4.57 -0.68 -15.14
C MET A 1 -5.40 -0.44 -13.89
N ILE A 2 -4.84 -0.64 -12.70
CA ILE A 2 -5.53 -0.32 -11.44
C ILE A 2 -5.06 1.07 -11.02
N ILE A 3 -5.99 1.96 -10.68
CA ILE A 3 -5.68 3.28 -10.13
C ILE A 3 -5.98 3.23 -8.64
N ALA A 4 -4.97 3.44 -7.81
CA ALA A 4 -5.09 3.48 -6.37
C ALA A 4 -4.46 4.77 -5.85
N ASN A 5 -5.22 5.52 -5.04
CA ASN A 5 -4.80 6.78 -4.46
C ASN A 5 -4.71 6.65 -2.94
N VAL A 6 -3.58 7.06 -2.36
CA VAL A 6 -3.35 7.01 -0.92
C VAL A 6 -4.31 7.87 -0.10
N THR A 7 -5.03 8.81 -0.73
CA THR A 7 -6.11 9.57 -0.09
C THR A 7 -7.49 8.91 -0.20
N ASN A 8 -7.60 7.76 -0.89
CA ASN A 8 -8.82 7.00 -1.07
C ASN A 8 -8.63 5.54 -0.62
N GLN A 9 -9.03 5.26 0.62
CA GLN A 9 -8.87 3.95 1.25
C GLN A 9 -9.48 2.80 0.42
N GLN A 10 -10.67 2.99 -0.14
CA GLN A 10 -11.35 1.91 -0.88
C GLN A 10 -10.55 1.53 -2.13
N SER A 11 -9.96 2.50 -2.83
CA SER A 11 -9.12 2.22 -4.00
C SER A 11 -7.88 1.38 -3.68
N LEU A 12 -7.33 1.55 -2.47
CA LEU A 12 -6.21 0.73 -1.98
C LEU A 12 -6.67 -0.69 -1.62
N VAL A 13 -7.81 -0.85 -0.95
CA VAL A 13 -8.36 -2.15 -0.57
C VAL A 13 -8.69 -2.96 -1.82
N ASP A 14 -9.32 -2.33 -2.81
CA ASP A 14 -9.63 -2.96 -4.10
C ASP A 14 -8.35 -3.40 -4.80
N MET A 15 -7.32 -2.54 -4.87
CA MET A 15 -6.02 -2.93 -5.43
C MET A 15 -5.38 -4.11 -4.68
N CYS A 16 -5.36 -4.07 -3.34
CA CYS A 16 -4.75 -5.12 -2.52
C CYS A 16 -5.48 -6.46 -2.69
N GLY A 17 -6.82 -6.45 -2.75
CA GLY A 17 -7.63 -7.67 -2.91
C GLY A 17 -7.37 -8.42 -4.21
N HIS A 18 -6.78 -7.77 -5.22
CA HIS A 18 -6.40 -8.39 -6.49
C HIS A 18 -5.03 -9.08 -6.48
N THR A 19 -4.28 -9.04 -5.36
CA THR A 19 -2.96 -9.66 -5.25
C THR A 19 -2.80 -10.44 -3.94
N LYS A 20 -1.72 -11.24 -3.85
CA LYS A 20 -1.28 -11.90 -2.61
C LYS A 20 -0.13 -11.15 -1.94
N VAL A 21 0.65 -10.42 -2.72
CA VAL A 21 1.79 -9.63 -2.24
C VAL A 21 1.76 -8.27 -2.93
N LEU A 22 1.91 -7.21 -2.15
CA LEU A 22 2.12 -5.85 -2.61
C LEU A 22 3.55 -5.43 -2.31
N LEU A 23 4.29 -5.03 -3.34
CA LEU A 23 5.59 -4.37 -3.21
C LEU A 23 5.37 -2.86 -3.34
N ASN A 24 5.54 -2.13 -2.23
CA ASN A 24 5.50 -0.69 -2.20
C ASN A 24 6.88 -0.13 -2.54
N CYS A 25 6.94 0.58 -3.67
CA CYS A 25 8.14 1.28 -4.14
C CYS A 25 8.01 2.80 -3.98
N VAL A 26 6.95 3.27 -3.32
CA VAL A 26 6.64 4.69 -3.19
C VAL A 26 6.79 5.11 -1.74
N GLY A 27 7.48 6.21 -1.54
CA GLY A 27 7.56 6.89 -0.26
C GLY A 27 7.41 8.41 -0.38
N PRO A 28 7.44 9.15 0.74
CA PRO A 28 7.83 8.64 2.05
C PRO A 28 6.80 7.86 2.84
N TYR A 29 7.24 6.72 3.41
CA TYR A 29 6.44 5.82 4.23
C TYR A 29 5.77 6.59 5.37
N ARG A 30 6.50 7.51 6.03
CA ARG A 30 5.94 8.37 7.09
C ARG A 30 4.73 9.20 6.66
N HIS A 31 4.57 9.44 5.36
CA HIS A 31 3.47 10.23 4.81
C HIS A 31 2.41 9.39 4.12
N TYR A 32 2.81 8.29 3.47
CA TYR A 32 1.93 7.54 2.57
C TYR A 32 1.83 6.04 2.87
N GLY A 33 2.67 5.50 3.76
CA GLY A 33 2.77 4.07 4.02
C GLY A 33 1.61 3.50 4.83
N GLU A 34 1.17 4.22 5.86
CA GLU A 34 0.13 3.73 6.79
C GLU A 34 -1.18 3.35 6.08
N PRO A 35 -1.78 4.18 5.19
CA PRO A 35 -3.00 3.80 4.49
C PRO A 35 -2.85 2.52 3.65
N VAL A 36 -1.68 2.30 3.05
CA VAL A 36 -1.38 1.13 2.22
C VAL A 36 -1.26 -0.12 3.08
N VAL A 37 -0.60 -0.03 4.23
CA VAL A 37 -0.50 -1.14 5.19
C VAL A 37 -1.88 -1.52 5.72
N GLN A 38 -2.72 -0.54 6.07
CA GLN A 38 -4.11 -0.79 6.52
C GLN A 38 -4.93 -1.51 5.45
N ALA A 39 -4.81 -1.10 4.19
CA ALA A 39 -5.49 -1.76 3.08
C ALA A 39 -5.01 -3.20 2.88
N CYS A 40 -3.71 -3.45 2.99
CA CYS A 40 -3.14 -4.79 2.90
C CYS A 40 -3.66 -5.70 4.03
N LEU A 41 -3.74 -5.20 5.26
CA LEU A 41 -4.30 -5.93 6.40
C LEU A 41 -5.76 -6.32 6.15
N GLN A 42 -6.58 -5.37 5.70
CA GLN A 42 -8.01 -5.61 5.41
C GLN A 42 -8.19 -6.64 4.28
N ALA A 43 -7.40 -6.53 3.21
CA ALA A 43 -7.44 -7.44 2.07
C ALA A 43 -6.70 -8.76 2.31
N ARG A 44 -6.07 -8.96 3.49
CA ARG A 44 -5.24 -10.12 3.82
C ARG A 44 -4.13 -10.35 2.80
N THR A 45 -3.48 -9.27 2.40
CA THR A 45 -2.39 -9.21 1.41
C THR A 45 -1.06 -8.99 2.13
N HIS A 46 -0.02 -9.70 1.70
CA HIS A 46 1.34 -9.49 2.22
C HIS A 46 1.90 -8.16 1.72
N TYR A 47 2.61 -7.44 2.58
CA TYR A 47 3.18 -6.13 2.27
C TYR A 47 4.71 -6.20 2.35
N ILE A 48 5.38 -5.65 1.34
CA ILE A 48 6.82 -5.47 1.26
C ILE A 48 7.06 -4.02 0.86
N ASP A 49 8.05 -3.35 1.45
CA ASP A 49 8.39 -1.97 1.15
C ASP A 49 9.89 -1.85 0.85
N ILE A 50 10.26 -0.91 -0.03
CA ILE A 50 11.67 -0.56 -0.23
C ILE A 50 12.12 0.37 0.91
N CYS A 51 12.54 -0.22 2.03
CA CYS A 51 13.15 0.55 3.11
C CYS A 51 14.40 1.27 2.59
N GLY A 52 14.41 2.60 2.56
CA GLY A 52 15.58 3.36 2.10
C GLY A 52 15.52 4.87 2.27
N GLU A 53 14.53 5.37 3.00
CA GLU A 53 14.24 6.79 3.00
C GLU A 53 15.02 7.53 4.09
N PRO A 54 15.67 8.67 3.77
CA PRO A 54 16.34 9.49 4.78
C PRO A 54 15.34 9.95 5.85
N GLN A 55 15.74 9.87 7.11
CA GLN A 55 14.95 10.40 8.24
C GLN A 55 14.97 11.92 8.29
#